data_AF-C1LZ49-F1
#
_entry.id   AF-C1LZ49-F1
#
_cell.length_a   1.000
_cell.length_b   1.000
_cell.length_c   1.000
_cell.angle_alpha   90.00
_cell.angle_beta   90.00
_cell.angle_gamma   90.00
#
_symmetry.space_group_name_H-M   'P 1'
#
loop_
_entity.id
_entity.type
_entity.pdbx_description
1 polymer ?
#
loop_
_entity_poly.entity_id
_entity_poly.type
_entity_poly.pdbx_seq_one_letter_code
_entity_poly.pdbx_strand_id
1 'polypeptide(L)'
;MFIESFKVESPNVKYTESEIESVYNYETTELVHENKNGTYQWVVKPKTVKYEFKTNTRVPKLGVMLVGWGGNNGSTLTGGVIANREGISWATKDKIEKANYFGSLTQASAIRVGSFQGEEIYAPFKSLLPMVNPDDIVFGGWDISNLNLADAMARAKVFDIDLQKQLRPYMESMVPLPGIYDPDFIAANQGDRANNVIKGTKKEQVQQIIKDIKEFKEKSKVDRVVVLWTANTERYSNVAVGLNDTEENLLASLDRNEAEISPSTLFAIACVMENVPFINGSPQNTFVPGLIDLAIRRNSLIGGDDFKSGQTKMKSVLVDFLVGAGIKPTSIVSYNHLGNNDGMNLSAPQTFRSKEISKSNVVDDMVNSNAILYEPGEHPDHVVVIKYVPYVGDSKRAMDEYTSEIFMGGKNTIVLHNTCEDSLLAAPIILDLVLLAELSTRIQFKAEDEGKFHSFHPVATILSYLTKAPLVPPGTPVVNALSKQRAMLENIMRACVGLAPENNMILEYK
;
A
#
# COMPACT_ATOMS: atom_id res chain seq x y z
N MET A 1 -15.47 7.83 -24.96
CA MET A 1 -14.51 7.04 -25.77
C MET A 1 -13.26 6.64 -24.93
N PHE A 2 -12.56 5.54 -25.28
CA PHE A 2 -11.37 5.04 -24.56
C PHE A 2 -10.15 4.99 -25.50
N ILE A 3 -9.02 5.60 -25.10
CA ILE A 3 -7.78 5.65 -25.88
C ILE A 3 -6.66 4.89 -25.17
N GLU A 4 -5.78 4.22 -25.91
CA GLU A 4 -4.74 3.36 -25.32
C GLU A 4 -3.57 4.15 -24.72
N SER A 5 -3.23 5.29 -25.33
CA SER A 5 -2.14 6.18 -24.90
C SER A 5 -2.38 7.61 -25.37
N PHE A 6 -1.64 8.55 -24.78
CA PHE A 6 -1.67 9.96 -25.18
C PHE A 6 -0.31 10.61 -24.94
N LYS A 7 -0.12 11.80 -25.51
CA LYS A 7 1.03 12.68 -25.28
C LYS A 7 0.52 14.09 -25.03
N VAL A 8 1.06 14.76 -24.01
CA VAL A 8 0.66 16.14 -23.67
C VAL A 8 1.46 17.11 -24.54
N GLU A 9 0.78 18.02 -25.21
CA GLU A 9 1.41 19.13 -25.93
C GLU A 9 1.17 20.42 -25.14
N SER A 10 2.23 20.96 -24.51
CA SER A 10 2.16 22.13 -23.66
C SER A 10 3.51 22.84 -23.63
N PRO A 11 3.56 24.18 -23.60
CA PRO A 11 4.80 24.93 -23.42
C PRO A 11 5.49 24.64 -22.08
N ASN A 12 4.74 24.08 -21.11
CA ASN A 12 5.24 23.70 -19.79
C ASN A 12 5.75 22.26 -19.74
N VAL A 13 5.80 21.53 -20.85
CA VAL A 13 6.21 20.12 -20.88
C VAL A 13 7.26 19.92 -21.97
N LYS A 14 8.37 19.28 -21.61
CA LYS A 14 9.43 18.93 -22.53
C LYS A 14 9.77 17.46 -22.38
N TYR A 15 9.60 16.72 -23.49
CA TYR A 15 10.01 15.33 -23.60
C TYR A 15 11.42 15.27 -24.18
N THR A 16 12.34 14.66 -23.45
CA THR A 16 13.70 14.34 -23.94
C THR A 16 13.80 12.85 -24.23
N GLU A 17 14.98 12.37 -24.63
CA GLU A 17 15.23 10.94 -24.85
C GLU A 17 15.03 10.10 -23.58
N SER A 18 15.35 10.66 -22.41
CA SER A 18 15.37 9.92 -21.14
C SER A 18 14.45 10.48 -20.05
N GLU A 19 13.79 11.61 -20.29
CA GLU A 19 13.08 12.36 -19.24
C GLU A 19 11.83 13.08 -19.73
N ILE A 20 10.86 13.24 -18.84
CA ILE A 20 9.76 14.20 -18.94
C ILE A 20 10.05 15.32 -17.95
N GLU A 21 10.27 16.52 -18.46
CA GLU A 21 10.38 17.75 -17.67
C GLU A 21 9.03 18.48 -17.74
N SER A 22 8.46 18.85 -16.59
CA SER A 22 7.23 19.63 -16.54
C SER A 22 7.27 20.76 -15.52
N VAL A 23 6.65 21.88 -15.85
CA VAL A 23 6.40 22.99 -14.93
C VAL A 23 4.95 22.91 -14.48
N TYR A 24 4.72 22.91 -13.17
CA TYR A 24 3.41 22.75 -12.57
C TYR A 24 3.15 23.83 -11.52
N ASN A 25 2.03 24.53 -11.66
CA ASN A 25 1.58 25.54 -10.69
C ASN A 25 0.69 24.85 -9.65
N TYR A 26 1.24 24.61 -8.46
CA TYR A 26 0.50 24.06 -7.34
C TYR A 26 -0.30 25.16 -6.65
N GLU A 27 -1.60 25.20 -6.95
CA GLU A 27 -2.57 26.08 -6.31
C GLU A 27 -3.03 25.47 -4.97
N THR A 28 -2.93 26.26 -3.91
CA THR A 28 -3.30 25.88 -2.54
C THR A 28 -3.79 27.09 -1.77
N THR A 29 -4.14 26.90 -0.51
CA THR A 29 -4.71 27.94 0.35
C THR A 29 -3.99 28.00 1.68
N GLU A 30 -3.52 29.19 2.06
CA GLU A 30 -2.96 29.47 3.38
C GLU A 30 -4.06 30.03 4.30
N LEU A 31 -4.12 29.53 5.54
CA LEU A 31 -5.04 30.01 6.56
C LEU A 31 -4.26 30.72 7.66
N VAL A 32 -4.67 31.94 8.00
CA VAL A 32 -4.12 32.71 9.12
C VAL A 32 -5.24 33.05 10.10
N HIS A 33 -5.02 32.77 11.39
CA HIS A 33 -5.95 33.13 12.45
C HIS A 33 -5.44 34.41 13.13
N GLU A 34 -5.99 35.56 12.73
CA GLU A 34 -5.51 36.89 13.16
C GLU A 34 -6.53 37.55 14.08
N ASN A 35 -6.04 38.30 15.09
CA ASN A 35 -6.88 39.16 15.92
C ASN A 35 -7.00 40.52 15.25
N LYS A 36 -8.21 40.88 14.80
CA LYS A 36 -8.53 42.21 14.30
C LYS A 36 -9.55 42.85 15.23
N ASN A 37 -9.18 43.98 15.82
CA ASN A 37 -10.02 44.77 16.72
C ASN A 37 -10.60 43.97 17.90
N GLY A 38 -9.83 43.06 18.49
CA GLY A 38 -10.25 42.26 19.64
C GLY A 38 -11.06 41.00 19.30
N THR A 39 -11.30 40.73 18.01
CA THR A 39 -12.00 39.52 17.54
C THR A 39 -11.05 38.67 16.69
N TYR A 40 -10.98 37.37 16.98
CA TYR A 40 -10.24 36.43 16.15
C TYR A 40 -11.01 36.07 14.89
N GLN A 41 -10.36 36.13 13.73
CA GLN A 41 -10.95 35.82 12.43
C GLN A 41 -10.00 34.99 11.58
N TRP A 42 -10.56 34.07 10.80
CA TRP A 42 -9.82 33.32 9.79
C TRP A 42 -9.66 34.15 8.52
N VAL A 43 -8.43 34.33 8.07
CA VAL A 43 -8.08 34.92 6.78
C VAL A 43 -7.61 33.80 5.85
N VAL A 44 -8.27 33.68 4.70
CA VAL A 44 -8.03 32.61 3.71
C VAL A 44 -7.33 33.23 2.50
N LYS A 45 -6.08 32.83 2.24
CA LYS A 45 -5.21 33.43 1.21
C LYS A 45 -4.89 32.38 0.13
N PRO A 46 -5.43 32.49 -1.09
CA PRO A 46 -4.99 31.67 -2.21
C PRO A 46 -3.50 31.86 -2.46
N LYS A 47 -2.78 30.76 -2.69
CA LYS A 47 -1.35 30.72 -2.90
C LYS A 47 -1.04 29.82 -4.08
N THR A 48 -0.03 30.20 -4.86
CA THR A 48 0.50 29.36 -5.94
C THR A 48 1.98 29.14 -5.68
N VAL A 49 2.40 27.88 -5.73
CA VAL A 49 3.80 27.48 -5.66
C VAL A 49 4.15 26.80 -6.97
N LYS A 50 5.16 27.32 -7.67
CA LYS A 50 5.61 26.74 -8.92
C LYS A 50 6.63 25.64 -8.64
N TYR A 51 6.37 24.46 -9.21
CA TYR A 51 7.25 23.31 -9.16
C TYR A 51 7.77 22.97 -10.55
N GLU A 52 9.02 22.54 -10.60
CA GLU A 52 9.59 21.85 -11.75
C GLU A 52 9.68 20.37 -11.41
N PHE A 53 9.05 19.52 -12.20
CA PHE A 53 9.14 18.06 -12.12
C PHE A 53 10.07 17.52 -13.19
N LYS A 54 10.76 16.43 -12.84
CA LYS A 54 11.61 15.65 -13.71
C LYS A 54 11.34 14.18 -13.46
N THR A 55 10.84 13.49 -14.48
CA THR A 55 10.54 12.06 -14.41
C THR A 55 11.43 11.30 -15.38
N ASN A 56 12.28 10.39 -14.88
CA ASN A 56 13.07 9.51 -15.73
C ASN A 56 12.17 8.48 -16.44
N THR A 57 12.22 8.42 -17.76
CA THR A 57 11.38 7.55 -18.59
C THR A 57 11.95 6.16 -18.81
N ARG A 58 13.21 5.92 -18.47
CA ARG A 58 13.83 4.59 -18.56
C ARG A 58 13.23 3.69 -17.48
N VAL A 59 12.40 2.75 -17.91
CA VAL A 59 11.81 1.70 -17.07
C VAL A 59 12.89 0.66 -16.74
N PRO A 60 13.20 0.40 -15.45
CA PRO A 60 14.20 -0.57 -15.05
C PRO A 60 13.68 -2.00 -15.15
N LYS A 61 14.59 -2.97 -15.31
CA LYS A 61 14.27 -4.36 -14.97
C LYS A 61 14.09 -4.46 -13.46
N LEU A 62 12.87 -4.79 -13.01
CA LEU A 62 12.49 -4.77 -11.61
C LEU A 62 12.58 -6.17 -10.98
N GLY A 63 13.30 -6.26 -9.86
CA GLY A 63 13.22 -7.38 -8.93
C GLY A 63 12.26 -7.07 -7.78
N VAL A 64 11.40 -8.01 -7.42
CA VAL A 64 10.50 -7.91 -6.26
C VAL A 64 10.83 -9.04 -5.30
N MET A 65 11.26 -8.68 -4.09
CA MET A 65 11.54 -9.66 -3.04
C MET A 65 10.48 -9.59 -1.94
N LEU A 66 9.77 -10.70 -1.73
CA LEU A 66 8.68 -10.77 -0.77
C LEU A 66 9.13 -11.43 0.54
N VAL A 67 8.91 -10.78 1.67
CA VAL A 67 8.98 -11.46 2.97
C VAL A 67 7.65 -12.18 3.17
N GLY A 68 7.69 -13.50 3.37
CA GLY A 68 6.49 -14.36 3.31
C GLY A 68 6.13 -14.80 1.89
N TRP A 69 7.13 -15.02 1.02
CA TRP A 69 6.91 -15.35 -0.40
C TRP A 69 6.08 -16.62 -0.60
N GLY A 70 6.24 -17.62 0.27
CA GLY A 70 5.44 -18.86 0.26
C GLY A 70 4.07 -18.73 0.92
N GLY A 71 3.67 -17.54 1.39
CA GLY A 71 2.31 -17.28 1.89
C GLY A 71 1.28 -17.22 0.76
N ASN A 72 -0.01 -17.15 1.13
CA ASN A 72 -1.12 -17.10 0.17
C ASN A 72 -0.92 -15.97 -0.86
N ASN A 73 -0.63 -14.76 -0.39
CA ASN A 73 -0.41 -13.60 -1.23
C ASN A 73 0.82 -13.75 -2.15
N GLY A 74 1.95 -14.21 -1.60
CA GLY A 74 3.20 -14.32 -2.35
C GLY A 74 3.11 -15.37 -3.46
N SER A 75 2.50 -16.53 -3.19
CA SER A 75 2.25 -17.54 -4.22
C SER A 75 1.21 -17.08 -5.25
N THR A 76 0.17 -16.37 -4.81
CA THR A 76 -0.88 -15.86 -5.71
C THR A 76 -0.34 -14.78 -6.65
N LEU A 77 0.41 -13.80 -6.14
CA LEU A 77 1.01 -12.77 -7.00
C LEU A 77 1.97 -13.38 -8.03
N THR A 78 2.87 -14.27 -7.57
CA THR A 78 3.85 -14.91 -8.46
C THR A 78 3.16 -15.72 -9.55
N GLY A 79 2.21 -16.59 -9.18
CA GLY A 79 1.45 -17.38 -10.13
C GLY A 79 0.58 -16.54 -11.06
N GLY A 80 -0.04 -15.47 -10.55
CA GLY A 80 -0.86 -14.55 -11.34
C GLY A 80 -0.05 -13.79 -12.40
N VAL A 81 1.17 -13.34 -12.06
CA VAL A 81 2.05 -12.70 -13.04
C VAL A 81 2.54 -13.70 -14.10
N ILE A 82 2.95 -14.91 -13.70
CA ILE A 82 3.35 -15.95 -14.66
C ILE A 82 2.18 -16.29 -15.58
N ALA A 83 0.97 -16.45 -15.05
CA ALA A 83 -0.22 -16.75 -15.86
C ALA A 83 -0.49 -15.67 -16.93
N ASN A 84 -0.32 -14.39 -16.59
CA ASN A 84 -0.48 -13.28 -17.54
C ASN A 84 0.64 -13.31 -18.60
N ARG A 85 1.89 -13.41 -18.17
CA ARG A 85 3.06 -13.45 -19.07
C ARG A 85 2.98 -14.59 -20.09
N GLU A 86 2.59 -15.78 -19.66
CA GLU A 86 2.49 -16.96 -20.53
C GLU A 86 1.13 -17.04 -21.28
N GLY A 87 0.22 -16.08 -21.08
CA GLY A 87 -1.09 -16.05 -21.73
C GLY A 87 -2.00 -17.23 -21.35
N ILE A 88 -1.88 -17.72 -20.11
CA ILE A 88 -2.60 -18.92 -19.64
C ILE A 88 -4.11 -18.67 -19.62
N SER A 89 -4.85 -19.68 -20.09
CA SER A 89 -6.30 -19.78 -19.95
C SER A 89 -6.63 -21.13 -19.30
N TRP A 90 -7.68 -21.19 -18.50
CA TRP A 90 -8.06 -22.42 -17.81
C TRP A 90 -9.57 -22.61 -17.86
N ALA A 91 -10.00 -23.87 -17.89
CA ALA A 91 -11.41 -24.18 -17.83
C ALA A 91 -11.90 -24.11 -16.38
N THR A 92 -13.01 -23.40 -16.16
CA THR A 92 -13.81 -23.50 -14.94
C THR A 92 -15.07 -24.30 -15.24
N LYS A 93 -15.86 -24.60 -14.21
CA LYS A 93 -17.17 -25.23 -14.39
C LYS A 93 -18.13 -24.39 -15.27
N ASP A 94 -17.91 -23.07 -15.36
CA ASP A 94 -18.83 -22.13 -16.00
C ASP A 94 -18.33 -21.70 -17.40
N LYS A 95 -17.03 -21.41 -17.54
CA LYS A 95 -16.42 -20.93 -18.79
C LYS A 95 -14.90 -21.12 -18.79
N ILE A 96 -14.28 -20.85 -19.94
CA ILE A 96 -12.83 -20.66 -20.02
C ILE A 96 -12.50 -19.25 -19.50
N GLU A 97 -11.66 -19.19 -18.47
CA GLU A 97 -11.10 -17.93 -17.97
C GLU A 97 -9.75 -17.64 -18.64
N LYS A 98 -9.38 -16.35 -18.68
CA LYS A 98 -8.08 -15.88 -19.14
C LYS A 98 -7.40 -15.11 -18.03
N ALA A 99 -6.07 -15.27 -17.92
CA ALA A 99 -5.27 -14.48 -17.01
C ALA A 99 -5.46 -12.97 -17.27
N ASN A 100 -5.54 -12.19 -16.20
CA ASN A 100 -5.70 -10.74 -16.22
C ASN A 100 -5.15 -10.13 -14.93
N TYR A 101 -5.16 -8.80 -14.84
CA TYR A 101 -4.76 -8.02 -13.66
C TYR A 101 -5.94 -7.26 -13.02
N PHE A 102 -7.16 -7.83 -13.06
CA PHE A 102 -8.30 -7.17 -12.42
C PHE A 102 -8.06 -6.96 -10.91
N GLY A 103 -8.56 -5.83 -10.40
CA GLY A 103 -8.30 -5.37 -9.05
C GLY A 103 -7.05 -4.50 -8.89
N SER A 104 -6.14 -4.49 -9.87
CA SER A 104 -5.00 -3.55 -9.90
C SER A 104 -5.44 -2.17 -10.40
N LEU A 105 -5.12 -1.14 -9.63
CA LEU A 105 -5.28 0.26 -10.02
C LEU A 105 -4.43 0.57 -11.25
N THR A 106 -3.15 0.20 -11.24
CA THR A 106 -2.23 0.60 -12.32
C THR A 106 -2.53 -0.13 -13.63
N GLN A 107 -2.96 -1.39 -13.56
CA GLN A 107 -3.14 -2.24 -14.75
C GLN A 107 -4.58 -2.29 -15.28
N ALA A 108 -5.58 -2.13 -14.41
CA ALA A 108 -6.99 -2.35 -14.76
C ALA A 108 -7.91 -1.17 -14.44
N SER A 109 -7.37 0.00 -14.07
CA SER A 109 -8.17 1.22 -13.93
C SER A 109 -7.89 2.25 -15.03
N ALA A 110 -8.74 3.27 -15.09
CA ALA A 110 -8.70 4.33 -16.08
C ALA A 110 -8.68 5.72 -15.42
N ILE A 111 -8.22 6.70 -16.19
CA ILE A 111 -8.20 8.13 -15.85
C ILE A 111 -8.87 8.93 -16.95
N ARG A 112 -9.54 10.03 -16.58
CA ARG A 112 -10.10 10.98 -17.54
C ARG A 112 -8.97 11.86 -18.06
N VAL A 113 -8.85 11.96 -19.38
CA VAL A 113 -7.83 12.79 -20.04
C VAL A 113 -8.42 14.13 -20.49
N GLY A 114 -9.69 14.14 -20.88
CA GLY A 114 -10.37 15.34 -21.34
C GLY A 114 -11.71 15.00 -22.00
N SER A 115 -12.16 15.86 -22.91
CA SER A 115 -13.37 15.65 -23.71
C SER A 115 -13.10 15.78 -25.21
N PHE A 116 -13.86 15.05 -26.02
CA PHE A 116 -13.84 15.15 -27.49
C PHE A 116 -15.27 15.00 -28.01
N GLN A 117 -15.72 15.98 -28.80
CA GLN A 117 -17.09 16.02 -29.36
C GLN A 117 -18.20 15.85 -28.30
N GLY A 118 -17.97 16.37 -27.10
CA GLY A 118 -18.91 16.33 -25.99
C GLY A 118 -18.95 15.03 -25.21
N GLU A 119 -18.08 14.07 -25.52
CA GLU A 119 -17.88 12.88 -24.72
C GLU A 119 -16.60 12.96 -23.87
N GLU A 120 -16.63 12.34 -22.69
CA GLU A 120 -15.43 12.15 -21.90
C GLU A 120 -14.51 11.08 -22.52
N ILE A 121 -13.21 11.39 -22.49
CA ILE A 121 -12.15 10.54 -23.02
C ILE A 121 -11.33 10.00 -21.87
N TYR A 122 -11.25 8.67 -21.81
CA TYR A 122 -10.51 7.94 -20.79
C TYR A 122 -9.32 7.20 -21.38
N ALA A 123 -8.28 7.01 -20.58
CA ALA A 123 -7.12 6.19 -20.90
C ALA A 123 -6.75 5.27 -19.72
N PRO A 124 -5.99 4.18 -19.95
CA PRO A 124 -5.46 3.36 -18.86
C PRO A 124 -4.68 4.20 -17.86
N PHE A 125 -4.79 3.91 -16.56
CA PHE A 125 -4.07 4.64 -15.51
C PHE A 125 -2.56 4.70 -15.77
N LYS A 126 -1.96 3.56 -16.16
CA LYS A 126 -0.54 3.45 -16.52
C LYS A 126 -0.10 4.27 -17.74
N SER A 127 -1.02 4.87 -18.51
CA SER A 127 -0.66 5.73 -19.65
C SER A 127 -0.15 7.12 -19.23
N LEU A 128 -0.37 7.51 -17.96
CA LEU A 128 0.12 8.78 -17.42
C LEU A 128 1.65 8.88 -17.43
N LEU A 129 2.34 7.81 -17.04
CA LEU A 129 3.80 7.77 -16.92
C LEU A 129 4.32 6.37 -17.28
N PRO A 130 5.54 6.24 -17.85
CA PRO A 130 6.14 4.94 -18.09
C PRO A 130 6.30 4.15 -16.78
N MET A 131 5.68 2.97 -16.72
CA MET A 131 5.72 2.05 -15.57
C MET A 131 6.33 0.72 -15.99
N VAL A 132 6.88 -0.01 -15.02
CA VAL A 132 7.28 -1.41 -15.20
C VAL A 132 6.08 -2.24 -15.66
N ASN A 133 6.28 -3.04 -16.70
CA ASN A 133 5.30 -4.05 -17.09
C ASN A 133 5.34 -5.20 -16.06
N PRO A 134 4.22 -5.56 -15.43
CA PRO A 134 4.17 -6.68 -14.48
C PRO A 134 4.79 -7.98 -14.98
N ASP A 135 4.65 -8.28 -16.28
CA ASP A 135 5.15 -9.51 -16.90
C ASP A 135 6.70 -9.62 -16.87
N ASP A 136 7.39 -8.49 -16.76
CA ASP A 136 8.86 -8.41 -16.73
C ASP A 136 9.46 -8.50 -15.32
N ILE A 137 8.60 -8.57 -14.29
CA ILE A 137 9.05 -8.63 -12.89
C ILE A 137 9.74 -9.96 -12.60
N VAL A 138 10.90 -9.89 -11.96
CA VAL A 138 11.57 -11.06 -11.39
C VAL A 138 11.23 -11.18 -9.91
N PHE A 139 10.60 -12.28 -9.51
CA PHE A 139 10.26 -12.54 -8.12
C PHE A 139 11.34 -13.34 -7.38
N GLY A 140 11.49 -13.02 -6.10
CA GLY A 140 12.27 -13.76 -5.12
C GLY A 140 11.74 -13.47 -3.71
N GLY A 141 12.47 -13.90 -2.69
CA GLY A 141 12.16 -13.52 -1.32
C GLY A 141 12.38 -14.64 -0.31
N TRP A 142 11.79 -14.45 0.86
CA TRP A 142 12.03 -15.27 2.04
C TRP A 142 10.73 -15.84 2.57
N ASP A 143 10.79 -17.02 3.20
CA ASP A 143 9.70 -17.56 4.00
C ASP A 143 10.29 -18.46 5.08
N ILE A 144 9.67 -18.47 6.26
CA ILE A 144 10.06 -19.38 7.35
C ILE A 144 9.74 -20.84 7.02
N SER A 145 8.96 -21.10 5.95
CA SER A 145 8.69 -22.39 5.35
C SER A 145 9.50 -22.60 4.06
N ASN A 146 10.13 -23.76 3.90
CA ASN A 146 10.88 -24.13 2.69
C ASN A 146 10.03 -24.70 1.54
N LEU A 147 8.69 -24.62 1.61
CA LEU A 147 7.86 -25.08 0.50
C LEU A 147 8.15 -24.27 -0.76
N ASN A 148 8.34 -24.96 -1.89
CA ASN A 148 8.40 -24.31 -3.19
C ASN A 148 7.05 -23.63 -3.51
N LEU A 149 7.07 -22.71 -4.46
CA LEU A 149 5.91 -21.86 -4.76
C LEU A 149 4.73 -22.65 -5.37
N ALA A 150 4.97 -23.78 -6.04
CA ALA A 150 3.88 -24.63 -6.54
C ALA A 150 3.13 -25.35 -5.40
N ASP A 151 3.85 -25.87 -4.42
CA ASP A 151 3.26 -26.51 -3.25
C ASP A 151 2.66 -25.46 -2.28
N ALA A 152 3.25 -24.26 -2.20
CA ALA A 152 2.67 -23.12 -1.50
C ALA A 152 1.34 -22.68 -2.12
N MET A 153 1.26 -22.61 -3.46
CA MET A 153 0.03 -22.34 -4.20
C MET A 153 -1.06 -23.37 -3.90
N ALA A 154 -0.70 -24.66 -3.90
CA ALA A 154 -1.64 -25.74 -3.55
C ALA A 154 -2.11 -25.64 -2.09
N ARG A 155 -1.22 -25.32 -1.15
CA ARG A 155 -1.56 -25.07 0.27
C ARG A 155 -2.50 -23.88 0.43
N ALA A 156 -2.28 -22.81 -0.35
CA ALA A 156 -3.06 -21.58 -0.27
C ALA A 156 -4.52 -21.76 -0.73
N LYS A 157 -4.77 -22.69 -1.66
CA LYS A 157 -6.11 -23.00 -2.21
C LYS A 157 -6.84 -21.78 -2.77
N VAL A 158 -6.10 -20.91 -3.46
CA VAL A 158 -6.62 -19.67 -4.06
C VAL A 158 -7.02 -19.88 -5.52
N PHE A 159 -6.10 -20.36 -6.34
CA PHE A 159 -6.35 -20.58 -7.76
C PHE A 159 -7.19 -21.83 -8.03
N ASP A 160 -7.91 -21.82 -9.15
CA ASP A 160 -8.57 -23.03 -9.68
C ASP A 160 -7.54 -24.15 -9.91
N ILE A 161 -7.96 -25.40 -9.70
CA ILE A 161 -7.08 -26.58 -9.81
C ILE A 161 -6.47 -26.72 -11.21
N ASP A 162 -7.21 -26.38 -12.27
CA ASP A 162 -6.66 -26.46 -13.63
C ASP A 162 -5.51 -25.45 -13.83
N LEU A 163 -5.71 -24.21 -13.36
CA LEU A 163 -4.67 -23.20 -13.36
C LEU A 163 -3.45 -23.63 -12.52
N GLN A 164 -3.67 -24.22 -11.34
CA GLN A 164 -2.57 -24.72 -10.51
C GLN A 164 -1.71 -25.77 -11.23
N LYS A 165 -2.34 -26.70 -11.98
CA LYS A 165 -1.60 -27.71 -12.75
C LYS A 165 -0.77 -27.07 -13.86
N GLN A 166 -1.33 -26.09 -14.56
CA GLN A 166 -0.63 -25.38 -15.63
C GLN A 166 0.53 -24.52 -15.09
N LEU A 167 0.40 -23.95 -13.89
CA LEU A 167 1.43 -23.13 -13.25
C LEU A 167 2.55 -23.94 -12.58
N ARG A 168 2.30 -25.21 -12.22
CA ARG A 168 3.27 -26.04 -11.47
C ARG A 168 4.67 -26.08 -12.11
N PRO A 169 4.85 -26.33 -13.42
CA PRO A 169 6.19 -26.39 -14.03
C PRO A 169 6.98 -25.09 -13.90
N TYR A 170 6.29 -23.95 -13.80
CA TYR A 170 6.92 -22.64 -13.64
C TYR A 170 7.30 -22.33 -12.20
N MET A 171 6.58 -22.89 -11.22
CA MET A 171 6.67 -22.50 -9.81
C MET A 171 7.35 -23.54 -8.91
N GLU A 172 7.52 -24.79 -9.35
CA GLU A 172 8.08 -25.86 -8.51
C GLU A 172 9.57 -25.70 -8.20
N SER A 173 10.31 -25.00 -9.07
CA SER A 173 11.74 -24.70 -8.87
C SER A 173 11.98 -23.43 -8.04
N MET A 174 10.93 -22.64 -7.77
CA MET A 174 11.02 -21.42 -7.00
C MET A 174 10.90 -21.78 -5.52
N VAL A 175 11.99 -21.67 -4.77
CA VAL A 175 12.05 -21.98 -3.33
C VAL A 175 12.41 -20.71 -2.54
N PRO A 176 11.66 -20.34 -1.49
CA PRO A 176 11.99 -19.18 -0.67
C PRO A 176 13.34 -19.32 0.04
N LEU A 177 14.07 -18.21 0.14
CA LEU A 177 15.24 -18.10 1.02
C LEU A 177 14.81 -18.25 2.50
N PRO A 178 15.72 -18.67 3.40
CA PRO A 178 15.41 -18.74 4.83
C PRO A 178 14.95 -17.40 5.40
N GLY A 179 13.83 -17.36 6.12
CA GLY A 179 13.32 -16.14 6.77
C GLY A 179 13.88 -15.91 8.17
N ILE A 180 13.67 -14.72 8.74
CA ILE A 180 13.90 -14.48 10.17
C ILE A 180 12.65 -14.93 10.92
N TYR A 181 12.81 -15.79 11.92
CA TYR A 181 11.73 -16.27 12.77
C TYR A 181 12.00 -15.89 14.23
N ASP A 182 11.08 -15.13 14.81
CA ASP A 182 11.02 -14.86 16.23
C ASP A 182 9.63 -15.29 16.74
N PRO A 183 9.55 -16.35 17.57
CA PRO A 183 8.28 -16.88 18.06
C PRO A 183 7.50 -15.88 18.92
N ASP A 184 8.17 -14.89 19.51
CA ASP A 184 7.51 -13.91 20.38
C ASP A 184 6.78 -12.82 19.60
N PHE A 185 7.03 -12.70 18.29
CA PHE A 185 6.42 -11.67 17.45
C PHE A 185 5.19 -12.14 16.69
N ILE A 186 5.00 -13.45 16.49
CA ILE A 186 3.85 -14.01 15.75
C ILE A 186 3.10 -15.04 16.62
N ALA A 187 1.99 -15.58 16.11
CA ALA A 187 1.24 -16.57 16.89
C ALA A 187 2.05 -17.85 17.11
N ALA A 188 1.99 -18.43 18.32
CA ALA A 188 2.68 -19.68 18.67
C ALA A 188 2.32 -20.85 17.75
N ASN A 189 1.13 -20.83 17.14
CA ASN A 189 0.68 -21.82 16.16
C ASN A 189 1.43 -21.80 14.81
N GLN A 190 2.41 -20.91 14.64
CA GLN A 190 3.30 -20.87 13.47
C GLN A 190 4.58 -21.71 13.65
N GLY A 191 4.84 -22.26 14.85
CA GLY A 191 6.09 -22.99 15.15
C GLY A 191 6.37 -24.15 14.19
N ASP A 192 5.38 -25.01 13.93
CA ASP A 192 5.53 -26.18 13.04
C ASP A 192 5.80 -25.80 11.58
N ARG A 193 5.48 -24.56 11.18
CA ARG A 193 5.74 -24.03 9.84
C ARG A 193 7.19 -23.58 9.67
N ALA A 194 7.88 -23.22 10.75
CA ALA A 194 9.20 -22.59 10.73
C ALA A 194 10.33 -23.62 10.58
N ASN A 195 10.60 -24.07 9.35
CA ASN A 195 11.68 -25.02 9.02
C ASN A 195 12.79 -24.42 8.14
N ASN A 196 12.71 -23.14 7.81
CA ASN A 196 13.60 -22.43 6.90
C ASN A 196 14.01 -21.08 7.49
N VAL A 197 14.94 -21.09 8.45
CA VAL A 197 15.19 -19.93 9.33
C VAL A 197 16.66 -19.48 9.31
N ILE A 198 16.87 -18.16 9.25
CA ILE A 198 18.17 -17.52 9.47
C ILE A 198 18.49 -17.51 10.96
N LYS A 199 19.61 -18.13 11.33
CA LYS A 199 20.11 -18.20 12.72
C LYS A 199 21.13 -17.09 12.98
N GLY A 200 21.50 -16.93 14.26
CA GLY A 200 22.48 -15.95 14.71
C GLY A 200 21.84 -14.78 15.45
N THR A 201 22.68 -13.79 15.77
CA THR A 201 22.27 -12.51 16.35
C THR A 201 21.46 -11.69 15.34
N LYS A 202 20.66 -10.74 15.83
CA LYS A 202 19.88 -9.81 15.00
C LYS A 202 20.75 -9.04 14.01
N LYS A 203 21.98 -8.68 14.41
CA LYS A 203 22.96 -8.07 13.53
C LYS A 203 23.38 -8.99 12.38
N GLU A 204 23.70 -10.26 12.69
CA GLU A 204 24.04 -11.26 11.66
C GLU A 204 22.85 -11.51 10.72
N GLN A 205 21.63 -11.52 11.24
CA GLN A 205 20.41 -11.65 10.44
C GLN A 205 20.25 -10.47 9.47
N VAL A 206 20.44 -9.22 9.91
CA VAL A 206 20.44 -8.03 9.03
C VAL A 206 21.51 -8.16 7.94
N GLN A 207 22.73 -8.58 8.29
CA GLN A 207 23.80 -8.77 7.30
C GLN A 207 23.46 -9.88 6.28
N GLN A 208 22.80 -10.94 6.71
CA GLN A 208 22.32 -11.99 5.81
C GLN A 208 21.27 -11.46 4.84
N ILE A 209 20.30 -10.65 5.30
CA ILE A 209 19.31 -10.02 4.40
C ILE A 209 19.97 -9.09 3.38
N ILE A 210 20.94 -8.29 3.82
CA ILE A 210 21.73 -7.42 2.92
C ILE A 210 22.44 -8.26 1.84
N LYS A 211 23.07 -9.37 2.24
CA LYS A 211 23.73 -10.29 1.31
C LYS A 211 22.73 -10.90 0.32
N ASP A 212 21.58 -11.36 0.81
CA ASP A 212 20.55 -11.97 -0.03
C ASP A 212 20.01 -11.00 -1.10
N ILE A 213 19.78 -9.73 -0.73
CA ILE A 213 19.37 -8.67 -1.67
C ILE A 213 20.42 -8.46 -2.76
N LYS A 214 21.70 -8.37 -2.37
CA LYS A 214 22.82 -8.19 -3.33
C LYS A 214 22.95 -9.37 -4.27
N GLU A 215 22.94 -10.59 -3.75
CA GLU A 215 23.04 -11.80 -4.55
C GLU A 215 21.84 -11.96 -5.49
N PHE A 216 20.63 -11.66 -5.02
CA PHE A 216 19.45 -11.67 -5.86
C PHE A 216 19.60 -10.68 -7.02
N LYS A 217 20.03 -9.44 -6.73
CA LYS A 217 20.25 -8.42 -7.74
C LYS A 217 21.29 -8.86 -8.79
N GLU A 218 22.42 -9.40 -8.34
CA GLU A 218 23.50 -9.88 -9.20
C GLU A 218 23.06 -11.06 -10.08
N LYS A 219 22.45 -12.10 -9.48
CA LYS A 219 22.02 -13.32 -10.18
C LYS A 219 20.91 -13.06 -11.20
N SER A 220 19.92 -12.23 -10.85
CA SER A 220 18.78 -11.92 -11.71
C SER A 220 19.04 -10.80 -12.72
N LYS A 221 20.16 -10.07 -12.56
CA LYS A 221 20.56 -8.91 -13.38
C LYS A 221 19.47 -7.85 -13.45
N VAL A 222 18.77 -7.62 -12.34
CA VAL A 222 17.77 -6.54 -12.21
C VAL A 222 18.44 -5.22 -11.89
N ASP A 223 17.91 -4.13 -12.42
CA ASP A 223 18.45 -2.79 -12.19
C ASP A 223 18.06 -2.26 -10.80
N ARG A 224 16.81 -2.53 -10.39
CA ARG A 224 16.22 -2.11 -9.13
C ARG A 224 15.57 -3.27 -8.41
N VAL A 225 15.52 -3.18 -7.08
CA VAL A 225 14.81 -4.13 -6.21
C VAL A 225 13.82 -3.33 -5.37
N VAL A 226 12.63 -3.89 -5.15
CA VAL A 226 11.69 -3.45 -4.11
C VAL A 226 11.44 -4.63 -3.18
N VAL A 227 11.51 -4.40 -1.88
CA VAL A 227 11.19 -5.40 -0.85
C VAL A 227 9.82 -5.08 -0.26
N LEU A 228 8.98 -6.11 -0.12
CA LEU A 228 7.66 -5.96 0.48
C LEU A 228 7.39 -7.06 1.51
N TRP A 229 6.93 -6.65 2.69
CA TRP A 229 6.46 -7.54 3.73
C TRP A 229 5.03 -8.00 3.47
N THR A 230 4.84 -9.29 3.22
CA THR A 230 3.53 -9.95 3.14
C THR A 230 3.47 -11.22 4.01
N ALA A 231 4.34 -11.30 5.02
CA ALA A 231 4.37 -12.39 5.97
C ALA A 231 3.29 -12.22 7.05
N ASN A 232 3.30 -13.15 8.02
CA ASN A 232 2.42 -13.10 9.18
C ASN A 232 2.39 -11.71 9.83
N THR A 233 1.20 -11.31 10.29
CA THR A 233 1.06 -10.11 11.13
C THR A 233 1.83 -10.33 12.42
N GLU A 234 2.74 -9.42 12.74
CA GLU A 234 3.44 -9.41 14.03
C GLU A 234 2.62 -8.65 15.08
N ARG A 235 2.89 -8.89 16.37
CA ARG A 235 2.49 -7.97 17.44
C ARG A 235 3.23 -6.64 17.27
N TYR A 236 2.72 -5.60 17.93
CA TYR A 236 3.47 -4.34 18.01
C TYR A 236 4.74 -4.50 18.85
N SER A 237 5.81 -3.84 18.42
CA SER A 237 6.97 -3.55 19.24
C SER A 237 6.67 -2.37 20.17
N ASN A 238 7.19 -2.42 21.40
CA ASN A 238 7.21 -1.26 22.29
C ASN A 238 8.10 -0.17 21.71
N VAL A 239 7.63 1.08 21.73
CA VAL A 239 8.43 2.25 21.39
C VAL A 239 8.86 2.92 22.69
N ALA A 240 10.17 3.02 22.90
CA ALA A 240 10.72 3.53 24.16
C ALA A 240 12.03 4.31 23.95
N VAL A 241 12.25 5.29 24.82
CA VAL A 241 13.48 6.10 24.86
C VAL A 241 14.68 5.20 25.15
N GLY A 242 15.73 5.31 24.34
CA GLY A 242 16.94 4.49 24.47
C GLY A 242 16.86 3.11 23.80
N LEU A 243 15.71 2.76 23.20
CA LEU A 243 15.49 1.49 22.51
C LEU A 243 15.42 1.67 20.99
N ASN A 244 14.43 2.40 20.51
CA ASN A 244 14.10 2.52 19.08
C ASN A 244 13.48 3.88 18.72
N ASP A 245 13.67 4.86 19.58
CA ASP A 245 13.19 6.25 19.47
C ASP A 245 14.05 7.12 18.55
N THR A 246 15.33 6.78 18.35
CA THR A 246 16.24 7.47 17.40
C THR A 246 17.03 6.46 16.58
N GLU A 247 17.61 6.89 15.45
CA GLU A 247 18.49 6.05 14.62
C GLU A 247 19.62 5.42 15.45
N GLU A 248 20.30 6.21 16.28
CA GLU A 248 21.43 5.75 17.10
C GLU A 248 20.99 4.68 18.10
N ASN A 249 19.87 4.91 18.79
CA ASN A 249 19.34 3.97 19.76
C ASN A 249 18.89 2.67 19.09
N LEU A 250 18.23 2.74 17.93
CA LEU A 250 17.81 1.56 17.17
C LEU A 250 19.02 0.71 16.75
N LEU A 251 20.07 1.33 16.22
CA LEU A 251 21.28 0.61 15.79
C LEU A 251 22.08 0.07 16.99
N ALA A 252 22.14 0.79 18.11
CA ALA A 252 22.75 0.29 19.33
C ALA A 252 21.96 -0.90 19.92
N SER A 253 20.63 -0.87 19.84
CA SER A 253 19.77 -1.98 20.26
C SER A 253 19.93 -3.21 19.35
N LEU A 254 20.16 -3.00 18.06
CA LEU A 254 20.52 -4.07 17.12
C LEU A 254 21.84 -4.73 17.53
N ASP A 255 22.85 -3.94 17.88
CA ASP A 255 24.16 -4.42 18.33
C ASP A 255 24.08 -5.18 19.67
N ARG A 256 23.20 -4.74 20.59
CA ARG A 256 22.94 -5.43 21.86
C ARG A 256 22.01 -6.64 21.74
N ASN A 257 21.51 -6.93 20.54
CA ASN A 257 20.58 -8.03 20.30
C ASN A 257 19.27 -7.91 21.13
N GLU A 258 18.77 -6.69 21.31
CA GLU A 258 17.59 -6.40 22.13
C GLU A 258 16.36 -7.17 21.66
N ALA A 259 15.62 -7.77 22.59
CA ALA A 259 14.47 -8.64 22.30
C ALA A 259 13.37 -7.91 21.52
N GLU A 260 13.16 -6.62 21.77
CA GLU A 260 12.02 -5.86 21.25
C GLU A 260 12.18 -5.33 19.81
N ILE A 261 13.26 -5.72 19.12
CA ILE A 261 13.44 -5.48 17.68
C ILE A 261 12.81 -6.63 16.87
N SER A 262 11.70 -6.37 16.21
CA SER A 262 10.98 -7.39 15.44
C SER A 262 11.74 -7.85 14.18
N PRO A 263 11.47 -9.07 13.67
CA PRO A 263 11.94 -9.50 12.36
C PRO A 263 11.63 -8.48 11.24
N SER A 264 10.42 -7.91 11.20
CA SER A 264 10.09 -6.87 10.19
C SER A 264 10.99 -5.63 10.29
N THR A 265 11.36 -5.22 11.50
CA THR A 265 12.31 -4.11 11.71
C THR A 265 13.70 -4.46 11.17
N LEU A 266 14.16 -5.70 11.34
CA LEU A 266 15.45 -6.16 10.80
C LEU A 266 15.47 -6.15 9.27
N PHE A 267 14.40 -6.61 8.63
CA PHE A 267 14.27 -6.51 7.16
C PHE A 267 14.28 -5.05 6.70
N ALA A 268 13.55 -4.17 7.38
CA ALA A 268 13.49 -2.76 7.01
C ALA A 268 14.84 -2.06 7.19
N ILE A 269 15.58 -2.32 8.28
CA ILE A 269 16.95 -1.83 8.47
C ILE A 269 17.85 -2.27 7.31
N ALA A 270 17.83 -3.55 6.95
CA ALA A 270 18.63 -4.08 5.85
C ALA A 270 18.32 -3.38 4.51
N CYS A 271 17.04 -3.17 4.21
CA CYS A 271 16.61 -2.51 2.98
C CYS A 271 17.04 -1.05 2.95
N VAL A 272 16.84 -0.30 4.04
CA VAL A 272 17.23 1.11 4.13
C VAL A 272 18.75 1.28 4.06
N MET A 273 19.53 0.37 4.65
CA MET A 273 21.00 0.38 4.53
C MET A 273 21.48 0.20 3.09
N GLU A 274 20.74 -0.58 2.29
CA GLU A 274 21.01 -0.83 0.86
C GLU A 274 20.27 0.12 -0.09
N ASN A 275 19.56 1.13 0.45
CA ASN A 275 18.73 2.08 -0.30
C ASN A 275 17.72 1.37 -1.23
N VAL A 276 17.14 0.28 -0.73
CA VAL A 276 16.09 -0.50 -1.38
C VAL A 276 14.75 -0.11 -0.76
N PRO A 277 13.75 0.29 -1.57
CA PRO A 277 12.40 0.56 -1.07
C PRO A 277 11.84 -0.60 -0.26
N PHE A 278 11.34 -0.31 0.95
CA PHE A 278 10.72 -1.31 1.82
C PHE A 278 9.25 -0.95 2.10
N ILE A 279 8.35 -1.87 1.80
CA ILE A 279 6.91 -1.68 1.97
C ILE A 279 6.38 -2.66 3.01
N ASN A 280 5.71 -2.17 4.05
CA ASN A 280 5.04 -2.98 5.04
C ASN A 280 3.58 -3.23 4.64
N GLY A 281 3.29 -4.46 4.22
CA GLY A 281 1.94 -4.90 3.85
C GLY A 281 1.09 -5.41 5.01
N SER A 282 1.63 -5.40 6.23
CA SER A 282 0.99 -5.92 7.45
C SER A 282 0.82 -4.79 8.49
N PRO A 283 0.02 -4.99 9.56
CA PRO A 283 -0.38 -3.88 10.43
C PRO A 283 0.58 -3.59 11.60
N GLN A 284 1.62 -4.39 11.82
CA GLN A 284 2.57 -4.11 12.90
C GLN A 284 3.31 -2.79 12.67
N ASN A 285 3.74 -2.14 13.77
CA ASN A 285 4.47 -0.88 13.75
C ASN A 285 5.96 -1.03 13.43
N THR A 286 6.29 -1.66 12.29
CA THR A 286 7.67 -1.84 11.83
C THR A 286 8.45 -0.52 11.80
N PHE A 287 7.80 0.56 11.38
CA PHE A 287 8.38 1.90 11.23
C PHE A 287 8.43 2.67 12.55
N VAL A 288 9.19 2.16 13.51
CA VAL A 288 9.53 2.88 14.76
C VAL A 288 10.30 4.18 14.45
N PRO A 289 10.27 5.19 15.34
CA PRO A 289 10.87 6.50 15.07
C PRO A 289 12.34 6.42 14.59
N GLY A 290 13.17 5.61 15.23
CA GLY A 290 14.57 5.46 14.81
C GLY A 290 14.77 4.86 13.42
N LEU A 291 13.81 4.06 12.92
CA LEU A 291 13.85 3.55 11.56
C LEU A 291 13.40 4.61 10.54
N ILE A 292 12.44 5.47 10.94
CA ILE A 292 12.03 6.62 10.13
C ILE A 292 13.21 7.60 9.99
N ASP A 293 13.92 7.91 11.08
CA ASP A 293 15.12 8.75 11.06
C ASP A 293 16.19 8.18 10.12
N LEU A 294 16.45 6.87 10.23
CA LEU A 294 17.39 6.16 9.36
C LEU A 294 17.00 6.26 7.89
N ALA A 295 15.71 6.10 7.57
CA ALA A 295 15.18 6.20 6.21
C ALA A 295 15.27 7.64 5.66
N ILE A 296 14.99 8.65 6.49
CA ILE A 296 15.14 10.07 6.15
C ILE A 296 16.60 10.38 5.82
N ARG A 297 17.54 10.01 6.70
CA ARG A 297 18.98 10.27 6.50
C ARG A 297 19.52 9.59 5.24
N ARG A 298 19.07 8.36 4.96
CA ARG A 298 19.48 7.59 3.77
C ARG A 298 18.72 7.97 2.50
N ASN A 299 17.65 8.77 2.61
CA ASN A 299 16.72 9.05 1.53
C ASN A 299 16.17 7.77 0.88
N SER A 300 15.86 6.75 1.70
CA SER A 300 15.39 5.44 1.25
C SER A 300 13.89 5.30 1.48
N LEU A 301 13.16 4.92 0.43
CA LEU A 301 11.71 4.85 0.48
C LEU A 301 11.22 3.80 1.48
N ILE A 302 10.31 4.21 2.37
CA ILE A 302 9.52 3.33 3.21
C ILE A 302 8.03 3.64 3.05
N GLY A 303 7.18 2.62 3.10
CA GLY A 303 5.73 2.82 2.98
C GLY A 303 4.93 1.68 3.58
N GLY A 304 3.66 1.94 3.89
CA GLY A 304 2.80 1.05 4.69
C GLY A 304 1.67 1.85 5.33
N ASP A 305 0.88 1.31 6.25
CA ASP A 305 0.88 -0.06 6.77
C ASP A 305 -0.45 -0.77 6.45
N ASP A 306 -0.39 -2.10 6.33
CA ASP A 306 -1.49 -3.05 6.08
C ASP A 306 -2.25 -2.88 4.75
N PHE A 307 -2.36 -3.93 3.92
CA PHE A 307 -3.07 -3.84 2.63
C PHE A 307 -4.54 -3.43 2.72
N LYS A 308 -4.97 -2.43 1.98
CA LYS A 308 -6.38 -2.01 1.92
C LYS A 308 -7.15 -2.76 0.83
N SER A 309 -7.48 -4.04 1.08
CA SER A 309 -8.13 -4.94 0.11
C SER A 309 -9.66 -4.77 0.01
N GLY A 310 -10.42 -5.42 0.89
CA GLY A 310 -11.88 -5.53 0.80
C GLY A 310 -12.63 -4.60 1.76
N GLN A 311 -12.94 -5.10 2.97
CA GLN A 311 -13.81 -4.42 3.95
C GLN A 311 -13.36 -2.98 4.25
N THR A 312 -12.09 -2.77 4.61
CA THR A 312 -11.59 -1.44 4.96
C THR A 312 -11.61 -0.48 3.77
N LYS A 313 -11.35 -0.98 2.55
CA LYS A 313 -11.45 -0.19 1.32
C LYS A 313 -12.87 0.32 1.12
N MET A 314 -13.87 -0.55 1.28
CA MET A 314 -15.29 -0.16 1.22
C MET A 314 -15.67 0.81 2.35
N LYS A 315 -15.23 0.56 3.57
CA LYS A 315 -15.47 1.44 4.74
C LYS A 315 -14.98 2.87 4.47
N SER A 316 -13.76 3.02 3.94
CA SER A 316 -13.18 4.33 3.61
C SER A 316 -13.92 5.08 2.49
N VAL A 317 -14.75 4.40 1.70
CA VAL A 317 -15.64 5.01 0.71
C VAL A 317 -16.99 5.36 1.35
N LEU A 318 -17.59 4.43 2.11
CA LEU A 318 -18.90 4.64 2.71
C LEU A 318 -18.89 5.78 3.73
N VAL A 319 -17.88 5.86 4.59
CA VAL A 319 -17.83 6.90 5.64
C VAL A 319 -17.60 8.28 5.01
N ASP A 320 -16.73 8.38 3.99
CA ASP A 320 -16.54 9.62 3.22
C ASP A 320 -17.85 10.06 2.55
N PHE A 321 -18.58 9.13 1.94
CA PHE A 321 -19.91 9.39 1.37
C PHE A 321 -20.93 9.85 2.42
N LEU A 322 -21.09 9.12 3.52
CA LEU A 322 -22.11 9.41 4.53
C LEU A 322 -21.87 10.79 5.17
N VAL A 323 -20.65 11.04 5.66
CA VAL A 323 -20.29 12.33 6.28
C VAL A 323 -20.35 13.46 5.26
N GLY A 324 -19.87 13.22 4.03
CA GLY A 324 -19.94 14.20 2.93
C GLY A 324 -21.36 14.54 2.50
N ALA A 325 -22.32 13.63 2.70
CA ALA A 325 -23.74 13.85 2.45
C ALA A 325 -24.48 14.48 3.65
N GLY A 326 -23.79 14.81 4.75
CA GLY A 326 -24.42 15.36 5.96
C GLY A 326 -25.18 14.31 6.78
N ILE A 327 -24.88 13.02 6.61
CA ILE A 327 -25.41 11.92 7.40
C ILE A 327 -24.40 11.62 8.51
N LYS A 328 -24.85 11.44 9.75
CA LYS A 328 -23.98 11.22 10.92
C LYS A 328 -23.90 9.73 11.28
N PRO A 329 -22.89 8.97 10.82
CA PRO A 329 -22.59 7.65 11.39
C PRO A 329 -22.45 7.74 12.91
N THR A 330 -23.21 6.94 13.64
CA THR A 330 -23.15 6.85 15.11
C THR A 330 -22.73 5.46 15.59
N SER A 331 -22.87 4.42 14.75
CA SER A 331 -22.36 3.09 15.03
C SER A 331 -21.84 2.40 13.77
N ILE A 332 -20.66 1.79 13.86
CA ILE A 332 -19.99 1.03 12.82
C ILE A 332 -19.54 -0.30 13.44
N VAL A 333 -20.15 -1.40 13.05
CA VAL A 333 -19.79 -2.75 13.54
C VAL A 333 -19.26 -3.57 12.38
N SER A 334 -17.99 -3.96 12.44
CA SER A 334 -17.29 -4.67 11.36
C SER A 334 -16.84 -6.06 11.80
N TYR A 335 -17.63 -7.08 11.46
CA TYR A 335 -17.30 -8.49 11.70
C TYR A 335 -16.57 -9.11 10.50
N ASN A 336 -15.65 -10.03 10.79
CA ASN A 336 -14.90 -10.78 9.79
C ASN A 336 -14.65 -12.22 10.24
N HIS A 337 -14.67 -13.17 9.31
CA HIS A 337 -14.06 -14.47 9.52
C HIS A 337 -13.38 -15.01 8.25
N LEU A 338 -12.31 -15.76 8.45
CA LEU A 338 -11.47 -16.37 7.40
C LEU A 338 -10.77 -17.63 7.93
N GLY A 339 -10.41 -18.54 7.03
CA GLY A 339 -9.87 -19.87 7.36
C GLY A 339 -8.45 -20.12 6.85
N ASN A 340 -7.82 -19.14 6.20
CA ASN A 340 -6.44 -19.20 5.75
C ASN A 340 -5.43 -18.97 6.90
N ASN A 341 -4.12 -19.00 6.58
CA ASN A 341 -3.07 -18.83 7.58
C ASN A 341 -3.05 -17.44 8.23
N ASP A 342 -3.55 -16.41 7.54
CA ASP A 342 -3.70 -15.08 8.13
C ASP A 342 -4.71 -15.12 9.28
N GLY A 343 -5.90 -15.68 9.04
CA GLY A 343 -6.90 -15.90 10.10
C GLY A 343 -6.38 -16.75 11.26
N MET A 344 -5.60 -17.79 10.97
CA MET A 344 -4.99 -18.65 11.99
C MET A 344 -3.97 -17.88 12.85
N ASN A 345 -3.16 -17.01 12.26
CA ASN A 345 -2.22 -16.16 12.99
C ASN A 345 -2.95 -15.09 13.81
N LEU A 346 -4.00 -14.49 13.25
CA LEU A 346 -4.81 -13.46 13.90
C LEU A 346 -5.75 -14.01 14.99
N SER A 347 -5.78 -15.32 15.23
CA SER A 347 -6.52 -15.89 16.36
C SER A 347 -5.84 -15.59 17.70
N ALA A 348 -4.56 -15.20 17.70
CA ALA A 348 -3.84 -14.78 18.90
C ALA A 348 -4.16 -13.31 19.24
N PRO A 349 -4.41 -12.96 20.51
CA PRO A 349 -4.80 -11.59 20.88
C PRO A 349 -3.80 -10.49 20.48
N GLN A 350 -2.49 -10.75 20.61
CA GLN A 350 -1.47 -9.73 20.35
C GLN A 350 -1.32 -9.40 18.85
N THR A 351 -1.42 -10.40 17.97
CA THR A 351 -1.41 -10.20 16.51
C THR A 351 -2.74 -9.62 16.02
N PHE A 352 -3.87 -10.01 16.64
CA PHE A 352 -5.17 -9.38 16.40
C PHE A 352 -5.16 -7.89 16.73
N ARG A 353 -4.55 -7.49 17.85
CA ARG A 353 -4.50 -6.09 18.29
C ARG A 353 -3.88 -5.17 17.22
N SER A 354 -2.81 -5.60 16.54
CA SER A 354 -2.23 -4.87 15.42
C SER A 354 -3.27 -4.59 14.32
N LYS A 355 -4.04 -5.62 13.95
CA LYS A 355 -5.08 -5.54 12.91
C LYS A 355 -6.30 -4.73 13.36
N GLU A 356 -6.61 -4.74 14.65
CA GLU A 356 -7.69 -3.97 15.24
C GLU A 356 -7.40 -2.47 15.11
N ILE A 357 -6.21 -2.02 15.53
CA ILE A 357 -5.80 -0.60 15.47
C ILE A 357 -5.90 -0.04 14.04
N SER A 358 -5.26 -0.71 13.07
CA SER A 358 -5.26 -0.25 11.67
C SER A 358 -6.65 -0.26 11.00
N LYS A 359 -7.60 -1.07 11.49
CA LYS A 359 -8.98 -1.11 10.97
C LYS A 359 -9.91 -0.10 11.63
N SER A 360 -9.61 0.34 12.85
CA SER A 360 -10.41 1.31 13.59
C SER A 360 -10.10 2.74 13.15
N ASN A 361 -8.83 3.11 13.01
CA ASN A 361 -8.42 4.51 12.76
C ASN A 361 -8.83 5.08 11.38
N VAL A 362 -9.37 4.26 10.48
CA VAL A 362 -9.70 4.65 9.09
C VAL A 362 -10.86 5.65 8.99
N VAL A 363 -11.59 5.90 10.08
CA VAL A 363 -12.75 6.81 10.11
C VAL A 363 -12.45 8.15 10.77
N ASP A 364 -11.32 8.28 11.46
CA ASP A 364 -11.03 9.39 12.38
C ASP A 364 -10.92 10.73 11.65
N ASP A 365 -10.26 10.76 10.48
CA ASP A 365 -10.11 11.98 9.69
C ASP A 365 -11.45 12.49 9.15
N MET A 366 -12.38 11.59 8.80
CA MET A 366 -13.71 11.98 8.36
C MET A 366 -14.58 12.50 9.49
N VAL A 367 -14.55 11.88 10.66
CA VAL A 367 -15.25 12.37 11.87
C VAL A 367 -14.75 13.78 12.22
N ASN A 368 -13.43 13.96 12.28
CA ASN A 368 -12.80 15.25 12.60
C ASN A 368 -13.07 16.33 11.55
N SER A 369 -13.41 15.97 10.31
CA SER A 369 -13.65 16.92 9.23
C SER A 369 -14.98 17.69 9.33
N ASN A 370 -15.91 17.24 10.18
CA ASN A 370 -17.27 17.77 10.21
C ASN A 370 -17.79 18.04 11.63
N ALA A 371 -17.45 19.22 12.15
CA ALA A 371 -17.89 19.70 13.46
C ALA A 371 -19.38 20.09 13.54
N ILE A 372 -20.14 20.01 12.42
CA ILE A 372 -21.60 20.16 12.45
C ILE A 372 -22.26 18.85 12.88
N LEU A 373 -21.69 17.71 12.45
CA LEU A 373 -22.19 16.39 12.80
C LEU A 373 -21.63 15.90 14.13
N TYR A 374 -20.36 16.16 14.42
CA TYR A 374 -19.68 15.63 15.59
C TYR A 374 -19.18 16.75 16.51
N GLU A 375 -19.50 16.64 17.79
CA GLU A 375 -18.91 17.49 18.83
C GLU A 375 -17.41 17.18 19.01
N PRO A 376 -16.62 18.10 19.60
CA PRO A 376 -15.21 17.85 19.86
C PRO A 376 -14.99 16.57 20.69
N GLY A 377 -14.28 15.60 20.11
CA GLY A 377 -14.00 14.30 20.73
C GLY A 377 -15.16 13.30 20.64
N GLU A 378 -16.25 13.62 19.96
CA GLU A 378 -17.31 12.67 19.65
C GLU A 378 -16.87 11.74 18.52
N HIS A 379 -17.07 10.43 18.72
CA HIS A 379 -16.81 9.39 17.73
C HIS A 379 -17.99 8.41 17.67
N PRO A 380 -18.27 7.79 16.50
CA PRO A 380 -19.21 6.68 16.46
C PRO A 380 -18.71 5.50 17.29
N ASP A 381 -19.63 4.71 17.82
CA ASP A 381 -19.29 3.39 18.34
C ASP A 381 -18.63 2.58 17.22
N HIS A 382 -17.39 2.11 17.43
CA HIS A 382 -16.64 1.38 16.40
C HIS A 382 -16.09 0.07 16.92
N VAL A 383 -16.61 -1.05 16.40
CA VAL A 383 -16.21 -2.40 16.81
C VAL A 383 -15.66 -3.17 15.63
N VAL A 384 -14.49 -3.78 15.79
CA VAL A 384 -13.86 -4.66 14.79
C VAL A 384 -13.70 -6.05 15.37
N VAL A 385 -14.18 -7.06 14.65
CA VAL A 385 -14.05 -8.47 15.04
C VAL A 385 -13.43 -9.27 13.91
N ILE A 386 -12.48 -10.16 14.25
CA ILE A 386 -11.91 -11.15 13.34
C ILE A 386 -11.97 -12.51 14.04
N LYS A 387 -12.48 -13.54 13.35
CA LYS A 387 -12.52 -14.92 13.82
C LYS A 387 -11.87 -15.87 12.83
N TYR A 388 -11.16 -16.85 13.36
CA TYR A 388 -10.64 -17.95 12.56
C TYR A 388 -11.72 -19.02 12.37
N VAL A 389 -12.11 -19.26 11.12
CA VAL A 389 -13.09 -20.27 10.74
C VAL A 389 -12.50 -21.09 9.58
N PRO A 390 -11.85 -22.24 9.86
CA PRO A 390 -11.09 -23.00 8.88
C PRO A 390 -11.86 -23.32 7.58
N TYR A 391 -13.17 -23.55 7.70
CA TYR A 391 -14.02 -24.00 6.59
C TYR A 391 -14.01 -23.05 5.39
N VAL A 392 -13.94 -21.73 5.61
CA VAL A 392 -14.03 -20.77 4.50
C VAL A 392 -12.70 -20.55 3.76
N GLY A 393 -11.59 -21.10 4.26
CA GLY A 393 -10.28 -20.95 3.63
C GLY A 393 -9.91 -19.49 3.36
N ASP A 394 -9.49 -19.18 2.14
CA ASP A 394 -9.14 -17.82 1.71
C ASP A 394 -10.36 -16.91 1.43
N SER A 395 -11.56 -17.50 1.35
CA SER A 395 -12.84 -16.82 1.07
C SER A 395 -13.37 -16.13 2.32
N LYS A 396 -12.66 -15.09 2.75
CA LYS A 396 -13.01 -14.24 3.89
C LYS A 396 -14.42 -13.68 3.74
N ARG A 397 -15.19 -13.70 4.83
CA ARG A 397 -16.50 -13.03 4.91
C ARG A 397 -16.39 -11.77 5.76
N ALA A 398 -16.85 -10.65 5.24
CA ALA A 398 -17.01 -9.40 5.96
C ALA A 398 -18.50 -9.07 6.10
N MET A 399 -18.91 -8.72 7.30
CA MET A 399 -20.26 -8.29 7.62
C MET A 399 -20.16 -6.96 8.36
N ASP A 400 -20.76 -5.92 7.81
CA ASP A 400 -20.69 -4.59 8.37
C ASP A 400 -22.11 -4.04 8.58
N GLU A 401 -22.32 -3.39 9.71
CA GLU A 401 -23.52 -2.59 9.98
C GLU A 401 -23.10 -1.14 10.23
N TYR A 402 -23.70 -0.21 9.49
CA TYR A 402 -23.56 1.23 9.68
C TYR A 402 -24.90 1.79 10.10
N THR A 403 -25.00 2.29 11.33
CA THR A 403 -26.18 3.03 11.81
C THR A 403 -25.82 4.51 11.90
N SER A 404 -26.69 5.34 11.33
CA SER A 404 -26.50 6.79 11.26
C SER A 404 -27.74 7.54 11.72
N GLU A 405 -27.54 8.71 12.32
CA GLU A 405 -28.59 9.70 12.55
C GLU A 405 -28.81 10.55 11.29
N ILE A 406 -30.07 10.83 10.99
CA ILE A 406 -30.52 11.63 9.84
C ILE A 406 -31.55 12.68 10.29
N PHE A 407 -32.11 13.41 9.33
CA PHE A 407 -33.04 14.51 9.55
C PHE A 407 -34.16 14.18 10.58
N MET A 408 -34.41 15.13 11.48
CA MET A 408 -35.50 15.09 12.48
C MET A 408 -35.50 13.86 13.41
N GLY A 409 -34.31 13.38 13.80
CA GLY A 409 -34.15 12.24 14.72
C GLY A 409 -34.40 10.88 14.06
N GLY A 410 -34.51 10.84 12.73
CA GLY A 410 -34.58 9.59 11.97
C GLY A 410 -33.26 8.81 12.04
N LYS A 411 -33.32 7.53 11.65
CA LYS A 411 -32.15 6.66 11.54
C LYS A 411 -32.03 6.07 10.14
N ASN A 412 -30.80 5.92 9.68
CA ASN A 412 -30.46 5.14 8.51
C ASN A 412 -29.59 3.96 8.94
N THR A 413 -29.88 2.76 8.43
CA THR A 413 -29.07 1.56 8.71
C THR A 413 -28.70 0.89 7.40
N ILE A 414 -27.42 0.64 7.20
CA ILE A 414 -26.87 -0.09 6.06
C ILE A 414 -26.24 -1.38 6.59
N VAL A 415 -26.75 -2.52 6.13
CA VAL A 415 -26.16 -3.85 6.40
C VAL A 415 -25.48 -4.34 5.13
N LEU A 416 -24.19 -4.65 5.22
CA LEU A 416 -23.37 -5.10 4.11
C LEU A 416 -22.82 -6.50 4.41
N HIS A 417 -22.94 -7.41 3.44
CA HIS A 417 -22.21 -8.66 3.43
C HIS A 417 -21.29 -8.70 2.20
N ASN A 418 -20.01 -8.96 2.42
CA ASN A 418 -18.99 -9.00 1.38
C ASN A 418 -18.21 -10.32 1.46
N THR A 419 -18.23 -11.09 0.37
CA THR A 419 -17.37 -12.27 0.20
C THR A 419 -16.09 -11.83 -0.51
N CYS A 420 -14.98 -11.91 0.19
CA CYS A 420 -13.68 -11.46 -0.25
C CYS A 420 -12.77 -12.68 -0.43
N GLU A 421 -12.43 -13.05 -1.66
CA GLU A 421 -11.28 -13.92 -1.91
C GLU A 421 -10.01 -13.10 -1.61
N ASP A 422 -9.50 -13.22 -0.37
CA ASP A 422 -8.64 -12.20 0.22
C ASP A 422 -7.31 -12.06 -0.54
N SER A 423 -6.73 -13.18 -0.97
CA SER A 423 -5.49 -13.19 -1.74
C SER A 423 -5.67 -12.66 -3.17
N LEU A 424 -6.84 -12.88 -3.78
CA LEU A 424 -7.15 -12.33 -5.11
C LEU A 424 -7.39 -10.81 -5.07
N LEU A 425 -7.82 -10.27 -3.91
CA LEU A 425 -7.89 -8.82 -3.70
C LEU A 425 -6.53 -8.23 -3.28
N ALA A 426 -5.71 -8.97 -2.54
CA ALA A 426 -4.42 -8.49 -2.03
C ALA A 426 -3.29 -8.54 -3.06
N ALA A 427 -3.22 -9.58 -3.90
CA ALA A 427 -2.15 -9.72 -4.89
C ALA A 427 -2.05 -8.53 -5.87
N PRO A 428 -3.16 -8.01 -6.45
CA PRO A 428 -3.11 -6.81 -7.29
C PRO A 428 -2.68 -5.54 -6.54
N ILE A 429 -2.98 -5.45 -5.24
CA ILE A 429 -2.53 -4.34 -4.38
C ILE A 429 -1.02 -4.41 -4.15
N ILE A 430 -0.47 -5.60 -3.90
CA ILE A 430 0.97 -5.81 -3.79
C ILE A 430 1.65 -5.39 -5.10
N LEU A 431 1.09 -5.78 -6.24
CA LEU A 431 1.58 -5.38 -7.55
C LEU A 431 1.59 -3.85 -7.69
N ASP A 432 0.49 -3.17 -7.39
CA ASP A 432 0.44 -1.71 -7.47
C ASP A 432 1.44 -1.04 -6.53
N LEU A 433 1.60 -1.55 -5.30
CA LEU A 433 2.53 -1.01 -4.31
C LEU A 433 3.97 -1.02 -4.83
N VAL A 434 4.42 -2.15 -5.38
CA VAL A 434 5.81 -2.27 -5.89
C VAL A 434 6.04 -1.44 -7.15
N LEU A 435 5.04 -1.35 -8.04
CA LEU A 435 5.12 -0.53 -9.25
C LEU A 435 5.16 0.97 -8.92
N LEU A 436 4.32 1.43 -7.98
CA LEU A 436 4.28 2.83 -7.56
C LEU A 436 5.52 3.21 -6.75
N ALA A 437 6.05 2.31 -5.91
CA ALA A 437 7.31 2.55 -5.20
C ALA A 437 8.48 2.66 -6.19
N GLU A 438 8.56 1.78 -7.18
CA GLU A 438 9.54 1.90 -8.26
C GLU A 438 9.40 3.24 -8.99
N LEU A 439 8.21 3.57 -9.49
CA LEU A 439 7.97 4.81 -10.23
C LEU A 439 8.35 6.05 -9.42
N SER A 440 8.02 6.06 -8.13
CA SER A 440 8.30 7.18 -7.23
C SER A 440 9.81 7.44 -7.09
N THR A 441 10.64 6.41 -7.19
CA THR A 441 12.12 6.54 -7.18
C THR A 441 12.69 7.07 -8.51
N ARG A 442 11.85 7.37 -9.51
CA ARG A 442 12.23 8.02 -10.78
C ARG A 442 11.70 9.44 -10.92
N ILE A 443 10.88 9.90 -9.97
CA ILE A 443 10.31 11.25 -9.96
C ILE A 443 11.14 12.12 -9.04
N GLN A 444 11.54 13.29 -9.55
CA GLN A 444 12.19 14.34 -8.79
C GLN A 444 11.46 15.65 -9.05
N PHE A 445 11.50 16.55 -8.07
CA PHE A 445 10.94 17.89 -8.22
C PHE A 445 11.76 18.90 -7.41
N LYS A 446 11.50 20.18 -7.67
CA LYS A 446 11.98 21.31 -6.88
C LYS A 446 10.97 22.45 -6.96
N ALA A 447 10.87 23.24 -5.91
CA ALA A 447 10.18 24.52 -5.94
C ALA A 447 11.03 25.59 -6.68
N GLU A 448 10.39 26.69 -7.11
CA GLU A 448 11.07 27.77 -7.85
C GLU A 448 12.24 28.42 -7.09
N ASP A 449 12.18 28.44 -5.75
CA ASP A 449 13.21 28.96 -4.86
C ASP A 449 14.26 27.90 -4.45
N GLU A 450 14.11 26.65 -4.89
CA GLU A 450 15.05 25.57 -4.61
C GLU A 450 16.10 25.40 -5.72
N GLY A 451 17.37 25.29 -5.32
CA GLY A 451 18.48 25.18 -6.27
C GLY A 451 18.69 23.79 -6.88
N LYS A 452 18.09 22.73 -6.32
CA LYS A 452 18.34 21.34 -6.73
C LYS A 452 17.07 20.50 -6.70
N PHE A 453 16.92 19.63 -7.69
CA PHE A 453 15.92 18.57 -7.68
C PHE A 453 16.18 17.58 -6.54
N HIS A 454 15.10 17.15 -5.90
CA HIS A 454 15.10 16.11 -4.88
C HIS A 454 13.96 15.12 -5.11
N SER A 455 14.05 13.94 -4.49
CA SER A 455 12.96 12.95 -4.51
C SER A 455 11.83 13.36 -3.56
N PHE A 456 10.71 12.64 -3.60
CA PHE A 456 9.72 12.69 -2.54
C PHE A 456 10.34 12.41 -1.16
N HIS A 457 9.64 12.87 -0.13
CA HIS A 457 9.97 12.48 1.24
C HIS A 457 10.03 10.94 1.36
N PRO A 458 11.01 10.36 2.08
CA PRO A 458 11.20 8.90 2.16
C PRO A 458 9.99 8.11 2.65
N VAL A 459 9.17 8.71 3.52
CA VAL A 459 7.84 8.19 3.87
C VAL A 459 6.86 8.40 2.71
N ALA A 460 6.53 7.32 2.01
CA ALA A 460 5.81 7.34 0.74
C ALA A 460 4.29 7.43 0.89
N THR A 461 3.78 8.64 1.17
CA THR A 461 2.33 8.92 1.22
C THR A 461 1.60 8.59 -0.07
N ILE A 462 2.30 8.59 -1.21
CA ILE A 462 1.77 8.21 -2.53
C ILE A 462 1.18 6.77 -2.54
N LEU A 463 1.58 5.92 -1.61
CA LEU A 463 1.09 4.55 -1.47
C LEU A 463 -0.21 4.43 -0.65
N SER A 464 -0.72 5.53 -0.08
CA SER A 464 -1.83 5.52 0.88
C SER A 464 -3.14 4.93 0.35
N TYR A 465 -3.39 5.01 -0.97
CA TYR A 465 -4.56 4.38 -1.60
C TYR A 465 -4.62 2.86 -1.36
N LEU A 466 -3.45 2.24 -1.17
CA LEU A 466 -3.24 0.80 -1.10
C LEU A 466 -3.05 0.29 0.35
N THR A 467 -2.95 1.19 1.33
CA THR A 467 -2.67 0.86 2.75
C THR A 467 -3.78 1.32 3.69
N LYS A 468 -4.04 0.58 4.77
CA LYS A 468 -5.14 0.87 5.71
C LYS A 468 -4.78 1.97 6.70
N ALA A 469 -3.57 1.92 7.21
CA ALA A 469 -3.03 2.88 8.17
C ALA A 469 -1.82 3.57 7.52
N PRO A 470 -2.05 4.55 6.63
CA PRO A 470 -0.96 5.10 5.83
C PRO A 470 0.08 5.79 6.72
N LEU A 471 1.35 5.42 6.55
CA LEU A 471 2.47 6.10 7.16
C LEU A 471 2.64 7.48 6.48
N VAL A 472 2.74 8.52 7.29
CA VAL A 472 2.87 9.91 6.82
C VAL A 472 4.10 10.61 7.40
N PRO A 473 4.69 11.59 6.70
CA PRO A 473 5.79 12.38 7.24
C PRO A 473 5.44 13.01 8.60
N PRO A 474 6.41 13.13 9.52
CA PRO A 474 6.17 13.76 10.83
C PRO A 474 5.52 15.14 10.69
N GLY A 475 4.45 15.37 11.47
CA GLY A 475 3.71 16.63 11.46
C GLY A 475 2.71 16.81 10.31
N THR A 476 2.49 15.79 9.48
CA THR A 476 1.47 15.83 8.41
C THR A 476 0.23 15.02 8.78
N PRO A 477 -0.98 15.42 8.32
CA PRO A 477 -2.21 14.72 8.64
C PRO A 477 -2.35 13.42 7.86
N VAL A 478 -2.98 12.43 8.48
CA VAL A 478 -3.41 11.19 7.84
C VAL A 478 -4.72 11.45 7.09
N VAL A 479 -4.81 10.98 5.85
CA VAL A 479 -6.04 11.01 5.04
C VAL A 479 -6.40 9.58 4.67
N ASN A 480 -7.59 9.10 5.05
CA ASN A 480 -8.04 7.73 4.79
C ASN A 480 -9.09 7.62 3.69
N ALA A 481 -9.83 8.71 3.42
CA ALA A 481 -10.87 8.74 2.38
C ALA A 481 -10.30 8.30 1.02
N LEU A 482 -10.82 7.18 0.50
CA LEU A 482 -10.22 6.48 -0.64
C LEU A 482 -10.19 7.34 -1.91
N SER A 483 -11.25 8.10 -2.14
CA SER A 483 -11.39 8.99 -3.31
C SER A 483 -10.35 10.12 -3.28
N LYS A 484 -10.07 10.69 -2.09
CA LYS A 484 -9.04 11.73 -1.92
C LYS A 484 -7.64 11.16 -2.18
N GLN A 485 -7.37 9.95 -1.71
CA GLN A 485 -6.10 9.27 -1.96
C GLN A 485 -5.89 8.93 -3.44
N ARG A 486 -6.94 8.48 -4.14
CA ARG A 486 -6.87 8.25 -5.60
C ARG A 486 -6.62 9.56 -6.34
N ALA A 487 -7.34 10.63 -5.99
CA ALA A 487 -7.16 11.94 -6.60
C ALA A 487 -5.74 12.49 -6.37
N MET A 488 -5.19 12.35 -5.17
CA MET A 488 -3.79 12.70 -4.87
C MET A 488 -2.83 11.97 -5.81
N LEU A 489 -2.94 10.63 -5.91
CA LEU A 489 -2.07 9.83 -6.75
C LEU A 489 -2.16 10.22 -8.23
N GLU A 490 -3.39 10.34 -8.74
CA GLU A 490 -3.65 10.75 -10.12
C GLU A 490 -3.08 12.15 -10.39
N ASN A 491 -3.32 13.12 -9.51
CA ASN A 491 -2.89 14.50 -9.69
C ASN A 491 -1.37 14.66 -9.62
N ILE A 492 -0.66 13.87 -8.80
CA ILE A 492 0.82 13.84 -8.81
C ILE A 492 1.33 13.39 -10.18
N MET A 493 0.75 12.32 -10.74
CA MET A 493 1.16 11.82 -12.06
C MET A 493 0.80 12.78 -13.19
N ARG A 494 -0.36 13.44 -13.10
CA ARG A 494 -0.78 14.50 -14.02
C ARG A 494 0.19 15.68 -13.99
N ALA A 495 0.63 16.10 -12.80
CA ALA A 495 1.64 17.15 -12.64
C ALA A 495 2.97 16.79 -13.33
N CYS A 496 3.40 15.51 -13.25
CA CYS A 496 4.60 15.01 -13.93
C CYS A 496 4.53 15.09 -15.46
N VAL A 497 3.33 15.19 -16.04
CA VAL A 497 3.11 15.42 -17.49
C VAL A 497 2.49 16.78 -17.80
N GLY A 498 2.51 17.71 -16.83
CA GLY A 498 2.04 19.09 -16.98
C GLY A 498 0.52 19.26 -17.16
N LEU A 499 -0.27 18.25 -16.80
CA LEU A 499 -1.73 18.35 -16.75
C LEU A 499 -2.19 18.90 -15.41
N ALA A 500 -3.19 19.78 -15.44
CA ALA A 500 -3.87 20.26 -14.24
C ALA A 500 -4.72 19.15 -13.59
N PRO A 501 -5.04 19.26 -12.29
CA PRO A 501 -6.01 18.38 -11.63
C PRO A 501 -7.37 18.41 -12.30
N GLU A 502 -8.09 17.29 -12.22
CA GLU A 502 -9.48 17.22 -12.67
C GLU A 502 -10.38 18.04 -11.72
N ASN A 503 -10.94 19.14 -12.24
CA ASN A 503 -11.75 20.07 -11.45
C ASN A 503 -13.25 19.72 -11.45
N ASN A 504 -13.72 18.88 -12.38
CA ASN A 504 -15.12 18.47 -12.53
C ASN A 504 -16.14 19.61 -12.66
N MET A 505 -15.71 20.82 -13.06
CA MET A 505 -16.61 21.98 -13.17
C MET A 505 -17.46 21.97 -14.46
N ILE A 506 -16.97 21.31 -15.52
CA ILE A 506 -17.70 21.05 -16.78
C ILE A 506 -18.21 22.39 -17.37
N LEU A 507 -17.41 23.46 -17.28
CA LEU A 507 -17.81 24.82 -17.68
C LEU A 507 -17.93 24.98 -19.20
N GLU A 508 -17.24 24.14 -19.96
CA GLU A 508 -17.27 24.11 -21.42
C GLU A 508 -18.64 23.67 -22.01
N TYR A 509 -19.55 23.18 -21.17
CA TYR A 509 -20.91 22.75 -21.55
C TYR A 509 -22.02 23.69 -21.02
N LYS A 510 -21.66 24.83 -20.43
CA LYS A 510 -22.62 25.76 -19.82
C LYS A 510 -22.95 26.95 -20.69
#